data_AF-S9V6R7-F1
#
_entry.id   AF-S9V6R7-F1
#
_cell.length_a   1.000
_cell.length_b   1.000
_cell.length_c   1.000
_cell.angle_alpha   90.00
_cell.angle_beta   90.00
_cell.angle_gamma   90.00
#
_symmetry.space_group_name_H-M   'P 1'
#
loop_
_entity.id
_entity.type
_entity.pdbx_description
1 polymer ?
#
loop_
_entity_poly.entity_id
_entity_poly.type
_entity_poly.pdbx_seq_one_letter_code
_entity_poly.pdbx_strand_id
1 'polypeptide(L)'
;MMQYIPRLLTDIVSNDSASIIQLIYETLLLTWLLSFEYEGIVQLVRHRIIPQLHRVLQRVQKEKCVRVALMALWNMVEAERKYVQHQLNPNFTEWVDPGITVLAKLQERHDGAGGAHGAPIHGRRGPSLVAEMVSVGMIKTLNQLQRRKFGDEDILVLVEDLNRALEQNMEVLTSFSEYRGEVLSSYLEWTPVHTSAKFWKENAQKFEENNYEVLSVLGKLILETKSDVTLAVACHDLGEVVRYHPTGRNLLSLACLAGVKERVMTLMSHPHAEISKEALLCTQKIMVQRWEFIQS
;
A
#
# COMPACT_ATOMS: atom_id res chain seq x y z
N MET A 1 22.15 10.40 -9.97
CA MET A 1 21.50 11.60 -9.37
C MET A 1 20.25 11.22 -8.58
N MET A 2 19.30 10.47 -9.15
CA MET A 2 18.03 10.14 -8.51
C MET A 2 18.14 9.40 -7.16
N GLN A 3 19.17 8.56 -6.98
CA GLN A 3 19.42 7.88 -5.69
C GLN A 3 19.68 8.82 -4.50
N TYR A 4 20.03 10.09 -4.75
CA TYR A 4 20.33 11.06 -3.69
C TYR A 4 19.11 11.90 -3.31
N ILE A 5 18.06 11.93 -4.13
CA ILE A 5 16.85 12.76 -3.90
C ILE A 5 16.23 12.48 -2.52
N PRO A 6 16.01 11.22 -2.09
CA PRO A 6 15.44 10.96 -0.76
C PRO A 6 16.21 11.57 0.40
N ARG A 7 17.55 11.48 0.36
CA ARG A 7 18.43 12.01 1.39
C ARG A 7 18.41 13.54 1.40
N LEU A 8 18.40 14.15 0.22
CA LEU A 8 18.33 15.61 0.08
C LEU A 8 16.98 16.19 0.58
N LEU A 9 15.91 15.41 0.59
CA LEU A 9 14.63 15.87 1.11
C LEU A 9 14.50 15.74 2.64
N THR A 10 15.19 14.79 3.27
CA THR A 10 14.87 14.39 4.64
C THR A 10 16.04 14.32 5.62
N ASP A 11 17.27 14.23 5.14
CA ASP A 11 18.47 13.97 5.96
C ASP A 11 19.46 15.15 5.99
N ILE A 12 19.06 16.33 5.51
CA ILE A 12 19.95 17.50 5.46
C ILE A 12 20.03 18.19 6.83
N VAL A 13 21.26 18.36 7.32
CA VAL A 13 21.58 19.11 8.54
C VAL A 13 22.51 20.26 8.19
N SER A 14 22.13 21.49 8.54
CA SER A 14 22.93 22.70 8.34
C SER A 14 22.57 23.74 9.41
N ASN A 15 23.49 24.66 9.71
CA ASN A 15 23.26 25.74 10.66
C ASN A 15 22.35 26.84 10.10
N ASP A 16 22.22 26.95 8.77
CA ASP A 16 21.34 27.92 8.13
C ASP A 16 20.04 27.26 7.66
N SER A 17 18.96 27.55 8.39
CA SER A 17 17.62 27.06 8.06
C SER A 17 17.10 27.56 6.70
N ALA A 18 17.51 28.75 6.25
CA ALA A 18 17.05 29.32 4.99
C ALA A 18 17.66 28.56 3.80
N SER A 19 18.97 28.29 3.85
CA SER A 19 19.66 27.47 2.85
C SER A 19 19.11 26.04 2.77
N ILE A 20 18.77 25.41 3.91
CA ILE A 20 18.14 24.06 3.92
C ILE A 20 16.79 24.11 3.21
N ILE A 21 15.94 25.08 3.56
CA ILE A 21 14.62 25.23 2.94
C ILE A 21 14.75 25.44 1.43
N GLN A 22 15.73 26.22 0.99
CA GLN A 22 15.97 26.46 -0.42
C GLN A 22 16.41 25.19 -1.15
N LEU A 23 17.33 24.41 -0.56
CA LEU A 23 17.79 23.14 -1.13
C LEU A 23 16.67 22.09 -1.19
N ILE A 24 15.83 22.00 -0.14
CA ILE A 24 14.63 21.15 -0.16
C ILE A 24 13.71 21.58 -1.29
N TYR A 25 13.45 22.89 -1.44
CA TYR A 25 12.61 23.41 -2.51
C TYR A 25 13.14 23.07 -3.90
N GLU A 26 14.44 23.23 -4.15
CA GLU A 26 15.07 22.90 -5.43
C GLU A 26 15.02 21.39 -5.72
N THR A 27 15.23 20.56 -4.70
CA THR A 27 15.11 19.11 -4.81
C THR A 27 13.66 18.68 -5.10
N LEU A 28 12.69 19.32 -4.47
CA LEU A 28 11.26 19.11 -4.75
C LEU A 28 10.91 19.55 -6.17
N LEU A 29 11.47 20.66 -6.64
CA LEU A 29 11.25 21.16 -7.99
C LEU A 29 11.76 20.14 -9.03
N LEU A 30 12.95 19.58 -8.83
CA LEU A 30 13.46 18.50 -9.69
C LEU A 30 12.57 17.25 -9.64
N THR A 31 12.09 16.89 -8.45
CA THR A 31 11.16 15.77 -8.28
C THR A 31 9.85 16.00 -9.03
N TRP A 32 9.29 17.20 -8.93
CA TRP A 32 8.10 17.60 -9.66
C TRP A 32 8.31 17.60 -11.18
N LEU A 33 9.42 18.15 -11.67
CA LEU A 33 9.75 18.12 -13.10
C LEU A 33 9.87 16.68 -13.63
N LEU A 34 10.54 15.79 -12.88
CA LEU A 34 10.64 14.37 -13.24
C LEU A 34 9.28 13.67 -13.24
N SER A 35 8.31 14.13 -12.43
CA SER A 35 6.98 13.51 -12.36
C SER A 35 6.10 13.76 -13.59
N PHE A 36 6.51 14.64 -14.52
CA PHE A 36 5.81 14.81 -15.80
C PHE A 36 6.13 13.70 -16.81
N GLU A 37 7.25 12.98 -16.62
CA GLU A 37 7.70 11.92 -17.50
C GLU A 37 7.45 10.55 -16.87
N TYR A 38 6.84 9.60 -17.59
CA TYR A 38 6.51 8.28 -17.02
C TYR A 38 7.75 7.50 -16.56
N GLU A 39 8.84 7.52 -17.32
CA GLU A 39 10.11 6.92 -16.89
C GLU A 39 10.68 7.66 -15.67
N GLY A 40 10.47 8.97 -15.56
CA GLY A 40 10.80 9.75 -14.36
C GLY A 40 10.03 9.25 -13.13
N ILE A 41 8.72 9.06 -13.23
CA ILE A 41 7.89 8.46 -12.17
C ILE A 41 8.42 7.09 -11.78
N VAL A 42 8.71 6.21 -12.75
CA VAL A 42 9.26 4.87 -12.47
C VAL A 42 10.51 4.96 -11.61
N GLN A 43 11.43 5.86 -11.96
CA GLN A 43 12.69 6.02 -11.25
C GLN A 43 12.52 6.65 -9.86
N LEU A 44 11.60 7.60 -9.72
CA LEU A 44 11.29 8.21 -8.42
C LEU A 44 10.70 7.19 -7.44
N VAL A 45 9.73 6.38 -7.89
CA VAL A 45 9.12 5.31 -7.09
C VAL A 45 10.15 4.23 -6.76
N ARG A 46 11.04 3.91 -7.70
CA ARG A 46 12.19 3.02 -7.45
C ARG A 46 13.07 3.50 -6.28
N HIS A 47 13.11 4.80 -6.03
CA HIS A 47 13.84 5.38 -4.90
C HIS A 47 12.94 5.78 -3.72
N ARG A 48 11.74 5.19 -3.59
CA ARG A 48 10.81 5.38 -2.44
C ARG A 48 10.46 6.86 -2.22
N ILE A 49 10.17 7.60 -3.29
CA ILE A 49 9.91 9.04 -3.21
C ILE A 49 8.63 9.38 -2.42
N ILE A 50 7.57 8.57 -2.52
CA ILE A 50 6.25 8.86 -1.93
C ILE A 50 6.36 8.99 -0.40
N PRO A 51 7.01 8.06 0.32
CA PRO A 51 7.33 8.24 1.74
C PRO A 51 8.14 9.51 2.07
N GLN A 52 9.00 9.99 1.17
CA GLN A 52 9.79 11.21 1.42
C GLN A 52 8.96 12.47 1.22
N LEU A 53 8.13 12.52 0.17
CA LEU A 53 7.17 13.61 -0.03
C LEU A 53 6.20 13.69 1.15
N HIS A 54 5.75 12.54 1.67
CA HIS A 54 4.95 12.49 2.90
C HIS A 54 5.65 13.14 4.09
N ARG A 55 6.92 12.79 4.34
CA ARG A 55 7.71 13.37 5.43
C ARG A 55 7.92 14.87 5.25
N VAL A 56 8.12 15.34 4.01
CA VAL A 56 8.21 16.77 3.70
C VAL A 56 6.92 17.48 4.11
N LEU A 57 5.74 16.95 3.72
CA LEU A 57 4.44 17.53 4.10
C LEU A 57 4.21 17.55 5.61
N GLN A 58 4.76 16.58 6.35
CA GLN A 58 4.66 16.53 7.81
C GLN A 58 5.59 17.51 8.52
N ARG A 59 6.81 17.74 7.99
CA ARG A 59 7.88 18.44 8.70
C ARG A 59 8.11 19.87 8.21
N VAL A 60 7.92 20.13 6.91
CA VAL A 60 8.23 21.41 6.28
C VAL A 60 6.98 22.27 6.24
N GLN A 61 7.04 23.44 6.88
CA GLN A 61 5.89 24.35 6.96
C GLN A 61 5.89 25.45 5.88
N LYS A 62 6.95 25.56 5.08
CA LYS A 62 7.06 26.61 4.05
C LYS A 62 6.16 26.30 2.86
N GLU A 63 5.25 27.22 2.57
CA GLU A 63 4.18 27.06 1.55
C GLU A 63 4.72 26.63 0.19
N LYS A 64 5.82 27.26 -0.28
CA LYS A 64 6.46 26.88 -1.55
C LYS A 64 6.87 25.40 -1.62
N CYS A 65 7.33 24.82 -0.51
CA CYS A 65 7.73 23.40 -0.47
C CYS A 65 6.49 22.51 -0.39
N VAL A 66 5.48 22.91 0.40
CA VAL A 66 4.21 22.19 0.50
C VAL A 66 3.53 22.12 -0.87
N ARG A 67 3.43 23.24 -1.58
CA ARG A 67 2.83 23.30 -2.92
C ARG A 67 3.53 22.36 -3.91
N VAL A 68 4.87 22.43 -4.01
CA VAL A 68 5.62 21.59 -4.96
C VAL A 68 5.53 20.11 -4.60
N ALA A 69 5.55 19.75 -3.32
CA ALA A 69 5.35 18.36 -2.90
C ALA A 69 3.95 17.85 -3.27
N LEU A 70 2.90 18.65 -3.07
CA LEU A 70 1.52 18.30 -3.44
C LEU A 70 1.37 18.18 -4.97
N MET A 71 1.95 19.09 -5.76
CA MET A 71 1.92 19.01 -7.22
C MET A 71 2.61 17.75 -7.76
N ALA A 72 3.75 17.35 -7.16
CA ALA A 72 4.44 16.11 -7.53
C ALA A 72 3.60 14.86 -7.22
N LEU A 73 2.93 14.82 -6.06
CA LEU A 73 2.00 13.73 -5.71
C LEU A 73 0.80 13.72 -6.66
N TRP A 74 0.23 14.88 -6.98
CA TRP A 74 -0.89 14.99 -7.91
C TRP A 74 -0.54 14.46 -9.31
N ASN A 75 0.63 14.79 -9.84
CA ASN A 75 1.10 14.26 -11.12
C ASN A 75 1.18 12.73 -11.12
N MET A 76 1.62 12.12 -10.01
CA MET A 76 1.66 10.65 -9.87
C MET A 76 0.26 10.03 -9.87
N VAL A 77 -0.70 10.62 -9.14
CA VAL A 77 -2.11 10.18 -9.16
C VAL A 77 -2.70 10.26 -10.56
N GLU A 78 -2.44 11.37 -11.25
CA GLU A 78 -2.93 11.60 -12.60
C GLU A 78 -2.32 10.62 -13.62
N ALA A 79 -1.04 10.27 -13.46
CA ALA A 79 -0.36 9.27 -14.28
C ALA A 79 -0.97 7.86 -14.10
N GLU A 80 -1.24 7.45 -12.86
CA GLU A 80 -1.93 6.18 -12.57
C GLU A 80 -3.34 6.17 -13.16
N ARG A 81 -4.11 7.25 -12.98
CA ARG A 81 -5.46 7.39 -13.54
C ARG A 81 -5.47 7.20 -15.06
N LYS A 82 -4.56 7.89 -15.76
CA LYS A 82 -4.42 7.78 -17.23
C LYS A 82 -4.03 6.37 -17.66
N TYR A 83 -3.12 5.72 -16.92
CA TYR A 83 -2.73 4.34 -17.20
C TYR A 83 -3.92 3.38 -17.09
N VAL A 84 -4.66 3.46 -15.98
CA VAL A 84 -5.84 2.61 -15.73
C VAL A 84 -6.90 2.82 -16.82
N GLN A 85 -7.18 4.08 -17.18
CA GLN A 85 -8.12 4.39 -18.26
C GLN A 85 -7.69 3.80 -19.61
N HIS A 86 -6.41 3.90 -19.96
CA HIS A 86 -5.86 3.31 -21.19
C HIS A 86 -5.97 1.78 -21.21
N GLN A 87 -5.75 1.12 -20.07
CA GLN A 87 -5.91 -0.34 -19.96
C GLN A 87 -7.37 -0.79 -20.09
N LEU A 88 -8.31 -0.01 -19.55
CA LEU A 88 -9.74 -0.32 -19.60
C LEU A 88 -10.35 -0.07 -20.99
N ASN A 89 -9.80 0.89 -21.75
CA ASN A 89 -10.28 1.20 -23.09
C ASN A 89 -9.11 1.43 -24.08
N PRO A 90 -8.47 0.35 -24.58
CA PRO A 90 -7.34 0.46 -25.50
C PRO A 90 -7.69 1.08 -26.86
N ASN A 91 -8.98 1.10 -27.23
CA ASN A 91 -9.47 1.67 -28.48
C ASN A 91 -9.90 3.13 -28.33
N PHE A 92 -9.64 3.74 -27.18
CA PHE A 92 -9.98 5.13 -26.94
C PHE A 92 -9.13 6.05 -27.83
N THR A 93 -9.79 6.87 -28.65
CA THR A 93 -9.19 7.68 -29.71
C THR A 93 -8.53 8.97 -29.23
N GLU A 94 -8.45 9.20 -27.91
CA GLU A 94 -7.70 10.32 -27.35
C GLU A 94 -6.20 10.02 -27.44
N TRP A 95 -5.37 11.03 -27.70
CA TRP A 95 -3.92 10.84 -27.76
C TRP A 95 -3.41 10.32 -26.42
N VAL A 96 -2.85 9.12 -26.43
CA VAL A 96 -2.16 8.54 -25.27
C VAL A 96 -0.67 8.51 -25.58
N ASP A 97 0.11 9.11 -24.68
CA ASP A 97 1.56 9.08 -24.76
C ASP A 97 2.07 7.63 -24.82
N PRO A 98 2.83 7.23 -25.85
CA PRO A 98 3.36 5.87 -25.99
C PRO A 98 4.17 5.40 -24.77
N GLY A 99 4.78 6.34 -24.04
CA GLY A 99 5.56 6.10 -22.84
C GLY A 99 4.73 5.67 -21.63
N ILE A 100 3.39 5.77 -21.65
CA ILE A 100 2.55 5.40 -20.51
C ILE A 100 2.69 3.92 -20.11
N THR A 101 2.96 3.06 -21.10
CA THR A 101 3.13 1.61 -20.90
C THR A 101 4.33 1.28 -20.01
N VAL A 102 5.30 2.19 -19.91
CA VAL A 102 6.47 2.06 -19.04
C VAL A 102 6.09 1.97 -17.56
N LEU A 103 4.94 2.52 -17.16
CA LEU A 103 4.45 2.42 -15.78
C LEU A 103 4.18 0.97 -15.36
N ALA A 104 3.95 0.05 -16.29
CA ALA A 104 3.82 -1.38 -15.99
C ALA A 104 5.09 -1.97 -15.34
N LYS A 105 6.27 -1.39 -15.58
CA LYS A 105 7.55 -1.81 -14.98
C LYS A 105 7.61 -1.62 -13.47
N LEU A 106 6.69 -0.85 -12.88
CA LEU A 106 6.65 -0.66 -11.44
C LEU A 106 6.33 -1.95 -10.68
N GLN A 107 5.70 -2.92 -11.34
CA GLN A 107 5.36 -4.22 -10.75
C GLN A 107 6.53 -5.19 -10.67
N GLU A 108 7.53 -5.10 -11.56
CA GLU A 108 8.65 -6.05 -11.69
C GLU A 108 9.57 -6.11 -10.45
N ARG A 109 9.29 -5.31 -9.41
CA ARG A 109 10.14 -5.17 -8.22
C ARG A 109 10.00 -6.25 -7.17
N HIS A 110 8.99 -7.12 -7.23
CA HIS A 110 8.89 -8.22 -6.27
C HIS A 110 9.36 -9.58 -6.80
N ASP A 111 9.68 -9.69 -8.10
CA ASP A 111 10.14 -10.93 -8.75
C ASP A 111 11.64 -11.21 -8.55
N GLY A 112 12.20 -10.78 -7.42
CA GLY A 112 13.59 -11.00 -7.03
C GLY A 112 13.88 -12.42 -6.52
N ALA A 113 13.35 -13.47 -7.15
CA ALA A 113 13.84 -14.84 -7.00
C ALA A 113 13.39 -15.68 -8.21
N GLY A 114 14.37 -16.14 -8.99
CA GLY A 114 14.14 -16.85 -10.25
C GLY A 114 13.20 -18.06 -10.14
N GLY A 115 12.27 -18.13 -11.09
CA GLY A 115 11.39 -19.26 -11.30
C GLY A 115 10.73 -19.15 -12.66
N ALA A 116 11.43 -19.58 -13.71
CA ALA A 116 10.76 -20.03 -14.92
C ALA A 116 9.80 -21.13 -14.50
N HIS A 117 8.49 -20.96 -14.70
CA HIS A 117 7.46 -21.98 -15.00
C HIS A 117 6.06 -21.34 -14.93
N GLY A 118 5.32 -21.41 -16.03
CA GLY A 118 3.85 -21.23 -16.05
C GLY A 118 3.40 -19.84 -16.47
N ALA A 119 2.52 -19.80 -17.47
CA ALA A 119 2.01 -18.60 -18.14
C ALA A 119 1.40 -17.54 -17.18
N PRO A 120 1.49 -16.25 -17.51
CA PRO A 120 0.99 -15.18 -16.66
C PRO A 120 -0.54 -15.12 -16.73
N ILE A 121 -1.19 -15.71 -15.73
CA ILE A 121 -2.58 -15.38 -15.41
C ILE A 121 -2.49 -14.13 -14.52
N HIS A 122 -2.83 -12.96 -15.09
CA HIS A 122 -2.94 -11.61 -14.48
C HIS A 122 -1.96 -10.52 -14.99
N GLY A 123 -1.91 -10.32 -16.32
CA GLY A 123 -1.36 -9.10 -16.94
C GLY A 123 -2.27 -7.86 -16.84
N ARG A 124 -2.72 -7.47 -15.64
CA ARG A 124 -3.64 -6.31 -15.45
C ARG A 124 -3.41 -5.40 -14.23
N ARG A 125 -2.37 -5.59 -13.40
CA ARG A 125 -2.11 -4.62 -12.31
C ARG A 125 -1.21 -3.51 -12.83
N GLY A 126 -1.77 -2.30 -12.87
CA GLY A 126 -1.04 -1.07 -13.20
C GLY A 126 -0.17 -0.58 -12.05
N PRO A 127 0.37 0.65 -12.13
CA PRO A 127 1.12 1.24 -11.03
C PRO A 127 0.21 1.42 -9.80
N SER A 128 0.73 1.17 -8.60
CA SER A 128 -0.01 1.24 -7.33
C SER A 128 0.35 2.49 -6.50
N LEU A 129 0.47 3.65 -7.15
CA LEU A 129 0.96 4.89 -6.55
C LEU A 129 -0.02 5.43 -5.50
N VAL A 130 -1.31 5.43 -5.83
CA VAL A 130 -2.40 5.82 -4.94
C VAL A 130 -2.44 4.88 -3.73
N ALA A 131 -2.33 3.57 -3.95
CA ALA A 131 -2.26 2.60 -2.86
C ALA A 131 -1.05 2.85 -1.94
N GLU A 132 0.14 3.13 -2.50
CA GLU A 132 1.32 3.49 -1.70
C GLU A 132 1.09 4.77 -0.88
N MET A 133 0.47 5.81 -1.46
CA MET A 133 0.12 7.04 -0.74
C MET A 133 -0.84 6.77 0.41
N VAL A 134 -1.86 5.94 0.19
CA VAL A 134 -2.78 5.53 1.24
C VAL A 134 -2.05 4.78 2.35
N SER A 135 -1.22 3.80 2.01
CA SER A 135 -0.48 2.96 2.95
C SER A 135 0.49 3.74 3.83
N VAL A 136 1.12 4.81 3.32
CA VAL A 136 1.99 5.68 4.14
C VAL A 136 1.20 6.60 5.08
N GLY A 137 -0.13 6.66 4.96
CA GLY A 137 -1.00 7.50 5.79
C GLY A 137 -1.14 8.94 5.28
N MET A 138 -1.06 9.14 3.96
CA MET A 138 -1.14 10.46 3.33
C MET A 138 -2.46 11.18 3.64
N ILE A 139 -3.59 10.47 3.60
CA ILE A 139 -4.94 11.02 3.89
C ILE A 139 -4.98 11.74 5.24
N LYS A 140 -4.39 11.15 6.29
CA LYS A 140 -4.32 11.78 7.62
C LYS A 140 -3.56 13.10 7.58
N THR A 141 -2.50 13.17 6.78
CA THR A 141 -1.67 14.37 6.66
C THR A 141 -2.39 15.44 5.83
N LEU A 142 -3.06 15.07 4.74
CA LEU A 142 -3.89 15.99 3.95
C LEU A 142 -5.02 16.60 4.78
N ASN A 143 -5.72 15.79 5.57
CA ASN A 143 -6.74 16.25 6.51
C ASN A 143 -6.19 17.24 7.56
N GLN A 144 -4.93 17.08 7.99
CA GLN A 144 -4.26 18.05 8.87
C GLN A 144 -3.91 19.34 8.14
N LEU A 145 -3.44 19.24 6.88
CA LEU A 145 -3.13 20.41 6.05
C LEU A 145 -4.39 21.22 5.75
N GLN A 146 -5.52 20.58 5.44
CA GLN A 146 -6.79 21.26 5.14
C GLN A 146 -7.29 22.17 6.27
N ARG A 147 -6.91 21.87 7.53
CA ARG A 147 -7.28 22.70 8.70
C ARG A 147 -6.37 23.91 8.90
N ARG A 148 -5.27 24.01 8.16
CA ARG A 148 -4.31 25.12 8.26
C ARG A 148 -4.76 26.26 7.35
N LYS A 149 -4.39 27.49 7.72
CA LYS A 149 -4.51 28.66 6.85
C LYS A 149 -3.25 28.80 6.01
N PHE A 150 -3.41 28.95 4.70
CA PHE A 150 -2.34 29.23 3.76
C PHE A 150 -2.57 30.60 3.12
N GLY A 151 -1.49 31.29 2.74
CA GLY A 151 -1.58 32.48 1.89
C GLY A 151 -1.72 32.12 0.40
N ASP A 152 -1.17 30.97 0.02
CA ASP A 152 -1.30 30.37 -1.32
C ASP A 152 -2.57 29.52 -1.41
N GLU A 153 -3.61 30.06 -2.06
CA GLU A 153 -4.93 29.41 -2.21
C GLU A 153 -4.85 28.09 -3.01
N ASP A 154 -3.87 27.95 -3.91
CA ASP A 154 -3.69 26.74 -4.73
C ASP A 154 -3.34 25.52 -3.85
N ILE A 155 -2.75 25.75 -2.66
CA ILE A 155 -2.44 24.66 -1.72
C ILE A 155 -3.71 23.97 -1.25
N LEU A 156 -4.75 24.72 -0.89
CA LEU A 156 -5.99 24.13 -0.38
C LEU A 156 -6.72 23.36 -1.49
N VAL A 157 -6.72 23.89 -2.71
CA VAL A 157 -7.25 23.20 -3.89
C VAL A 157 -6.53 21.87 -4.13
N LEU A 158 -5.18 21.88 -4.14
CA LEU A 158 -4.38 20.67 -4.29
C LEU A 158 -4.61 19.65 -3.17
N VAL A 159 -4.75 20.12 -1.92
CA VAL A 159 -5.04 19.25 -0.77
C VAL A 159 -6.41 18.58 -0.94
N GLU A 160 -7.43 19.35 -1.32
CA GLU A 160 -8.79 18.83 -1.50
C GLU A 160 -8.85 17.83 -2.66
N ASP A 161 -8.26 18.17 -3.80
CA ASP A 161 -8.24 17.30 -4.98
C ASP A 161 -7.51 15.99 -4.70
N LEU A 162 -6.33 16.06 -4.07
CA LEU A 162 -5.57 14.87 -3.71
C LEU A 162 -6.30 14.04 -2.66
N ASN A 163 -6.88 14.67 -1.63
CA ASN A 163 -7.61 13.94 -0.59
C ASN A 163 -8.83 13.21 -1.19
N ARG A 164 -9.60 13.89 -2.06
CA ARG A 164 -10.73 13.29 -2.78
C ARG A 164 -10.29 12.09 -3.63
N ALA A 165 -9.20 12.22 -4.38
CA ALA A 165 -8.69 11.12 -5.19
C ALA A 165 -8.22 9.91 -4.35
N LEU A 166 -7.57 10.15 -3.22
CA LEU A 166 -7.14 9.07 -2.32
C LEU A 166 -8.33 8.41 -1.61
N GLU A 167 -9.33 9.17 -1.18
CA GLU A 167 -10.53 8.64 -0.51
C GLU A 167 -11.40 7.80 -1.45
N GLN A 168 -11.62 8.25 -2.69
CA GLN A 168 -12.35 7.48 -3.70
C GLN A 168 -11.70 6.13 -3.99
N ASN A 169 -10.37 6.12 -4.12
CA ASN A 169 -9.63 4.88 -4.35
C ASN A 169 -9.53 4.01 -3.09
N MET A 170 -9.53 4.60 -1.89
CA MET A 170 -9.54 3.85 -0.63
C MET A 170 -10.74 2.90 -0.55
N GLU A 171 -11.93 3.31 -0.99
CA GLU A 171 -13.11 2.43 -0.99
C GLU A 171 -12.91 1.19 -1.87
N VAL A 172 -12.34 1.37 -3.06
CA VAL A 172 -12.03 0.25 -3.98
C VAL A 172 -10.91 -0.64 -3.42
N LEU A 173 -9.82 0.00 -2.99
CA LEU A 173 -8.65 -0.65 -2.40
C LEU A 173 -8.96 -1.34 -1.07
N THR A 174 -10.10 -1.07 -0.43
CA THR A 174 -10.58 -1.73 0.79
C THR A 174 -11.81 -2.61 0.54
N SER A 175 -12.08 -2.98 -0.71
CA SER A 175 -13.17 -3.89 -1.04
C SER A 175 -12.78 -5.36 -0.83
N PHE A 176 -13.75 -6.20 -0.47
CA PHE A 176 -13.52 -7.65 -0.37
C PHE A 176 -13.18 -8.29 -1.71
N SER A 177 -13.66 -7.72 -2.83
CA SER A 177 -13.34 -8.21 -4.17
C SER A 177 -11.85 -8.09 -4.46
N GLU A 178 -11.24 -6.93 -4.13
CA GLU A 178 -9.80 -6.74 -4.32
C GLU A 178 -8.98 -7.62 -3.39
N TYR A 179 -9.33 -7.69 -2.11
CA TYR A 179 -8.67 -8.62 -1.17
C TYR A 179 -8.75 -10.07 -1.65
N ARG A 180 -9.92 -10.52 -2.12
CA ARG A 180 -10.12 -11.87 -2.68
C ARG A 180 -9.21 -12.08 -3.89
N GLY A 181 -9.15 -11.12 -4.82
CA GLY A 181 -8.27 -11.19 -5.99
C GLY A 181 -6.79 -11.29 -5.61
N GLU A 182 -6.38 -10.56 -4.58
CA GLU A 182 -5.03 -10.61 -4.02
C GLU A 182 -4.71 -12.00 -3.44
N VAL A 183 -5.53 -12.51 -2.52
CA VAL A 183 -5.35 -13.83 -1.91
C VAL A 183 -5.32 -14.93 -2.95
N LEU A 184 -6.25 -14.94 -3.91
CA LEU A 184 -6.32 -15.97 -4.94
C LEU A 184 -5.11 -15.92 -5.90
N SER A 185 -4.48 -14.75 -6.05
CA SER A 185 -3.22 -14.64 -6.81
C SER A 185 -2.01 -15.25 -6.10
N SER A 186 -2.16 -15.65 -4.82
CA SER A 186 -1.11 -16.22 -3.97
C SER A 186 0.07 -15.26 -3.70
N TYR A 187 -0.12 -13.98 -4.00
CA TYR A 187 0.84 -12.92 -3.77
C TYR A 187 0.17 -11.85 -2.93
N LEU A 188 0.60 -11.76 -1.66
CA LEU A 188 0.13 -10.76 -0.71
C LEU A 188 1.22 -9.74 -0.44
N GLU A 189 0.83 -8.47 -0.37
CA GLU A 189 1.67 -7.35 0.05
C GLU A 189 0.92 -6.44 1.04
N TRP A 190 1.63 -5.56 1.74
CA TRP A 190 0.98 -4.66 2.69
C TRP A 190 0.19 -3.56 1.99
N THR A 191 -1.08 -3.86 1.72
CA THR A 191 -2.10 -2.95 1.20
C THR A 191 -3.09 -2.51 2.30
N PRO A 192 -3.92 -1.49 2.06
CA PRO A 192 -4.86 -0.97 3.05
C PRO A 192 -5.91 -1.99 3.57
N VAL A 193 -6.28 -3.04 2.81
CA VAL A 193 -7.23 -4.08 3.28
C VAL A 193 -6.74 -4.77 4.54
N HIS A 194 -5.47 -5.14 4.58
CA HIS A 194 -4.89 -5.93 5.66
C HIS A 194 -4.88 -5.19 6.99
N THR A 195 -4.72 -3.86 6.96
CA THR A 195 -4.60 -3.03 8.17
C THR A 195 -5.90 -2.33 8.58
N SER A 196 -6.94 -2.37 7.74
CA SER A 196 -8.20 -1.67 8.00
C SER A 196 -9.10 -2.45 8.95
N ALA A 197 -9.24 -1.97 10.19
CA ALA A 197 -10.18 -2.54 11.15
C ALA A 197 -11.65 -2.47 10.66
N LYS A 198 -12.00 -1.46 9.86
CA LYS A 198 -13.34 -1.34 9.25
C LYS A 198 -13.58 -2.48 8.26
N PHE A 199 -12.59 -2.77 7.40
CA PHE A 199 -12.66 -3.87 6.44
C PHE A 199 -12.93 -5.21 7.13
N TRP A 200 -12.17 -5.55 8.17
CA TRP A 200 -12.33 -6.83 8.87
C TRP A 200 -13.68 -6.93 9.59
N LYS A 201 -14.15 -5.85 10.22
CA LYS A 201 -15.49 -5.81 10.83
C LYS A 201 -16.62 -6.08 9.83
N GLU A 202 -16.51 -5.54 8.62
CA GLU A 202 -17.56 -5.62 7.61
C GLU A 202 -17.50 -6.91 6.78
N ASN A 203 -16.32 -7.52 6.63
CA ASN A 203 -16.11 -8.58 5.64
C ASN A 203 -15.69 -9.94 6.23
N ALA A 204 -15.44 -10.06 7.54
CA ALA A 204 -14.98 -11.33 8.12
C ALA A 204 -15.91 -12.52 7.78
N GLN A 205 -17.24 -12.35 7.84
CA GLN A 205 -18.21 -13.41 7.52
C GLN A 205 -18.14 -13.89 6.06
N LYS A 206 -17.66 -13.05 5.13
CA LYS A 206 -17.56 -13.42 3.71
C LYS A 206 -16.51 -14.50 3.46
N PHE A 207 -15.65 -14.81 4.43
CA PHE A 207 -14.71 -15.93 4.33
C PHE A 207 -15.37 -17.30 4.28
N GLU A 208 -16.67 -17.39 4.59
CA GLU A 208 -17.46 -18.62 4.42
C GLU A 208 -17.98 -18.80 2.98
N GLU A 209 -17.94 -17.74 2.16
CA GLU A 209 -18.44 -17.78 0.78
C GLU A 209 -17.60 -18.70 -0.11
N ASN A 210 -18.21 -19.17 -1.21
CA ASN A 210 -17.56 -20.01 -2.23
C ASN A 210 -16.81 -21.22 -1.65
N ASN A 211 -17.41 -21.87 -0.64
CA ASN A 211 -16.82 -23.03 0.04
C ASN A 211 -15.46 -22.72 0.67
N TYR A 212 -15.37 -21.59 1.39
CA TYR A 212 -14.18 -21.17 2.12
C TYR A 212 -12.94 -21.00 1.23
N GLU A 213 -13.10 -20.64 -0.05
CA GLU A 213 -11.98 -20.59 -1.01
C GLU A 213 -10.85 -19.64 -0.56
N VAL A 214 -11.21 -18.46 -0.03
CA VAL A 214 -10.26 -17.43 0.40
C VAL A 214 -9.49 -17.94 1.62
N LEU A 215 -10.21 -18.53 2.56
CA LEU A 215 -9.63 -19.13 3.76
C LEU A 215 -8.70 -20.31 3.43
N SER A 216 -9.10 -21.13 2.46
CA SER A 216 -8.33 -22.27 1.96
C SER A 216 -7.01 -21.84 1.35
N VAL A 217 -7.03 -20.82 0.46
CA VAL A 217 -5.81 -20.27 -0.13
C VAL A 217 -4.94 -19.58 0.92
N LEU A 218 -5.54 -18.83 1.86
CA LEU A 218 -4.80 -18.22 2.96
C LEU A 218 -4.08 -19.28 3.83
N GLY A 219 -4.76 -20.38 4.16
CA GLY A 219 -4.15 -21.51 4.86
C GLY A 219 -2.98 -22.12 4.09
N LYS A 220 -3.16 -22.34 2.79
CA LYS A 220 -2.09 -22.82 1.90
C LYS A 220 -0.88 -21.88 1.88
N LEU A 221 -1.11 -20.57 1.82
CA LEU A 221 -0.03 -19.58 1.85
C LEU A 221 0.82 -19.69 3.13
N ILE A 222 0.18 -19.84 4.29
CA ILE A 222 0.88 -19.99 5.57
C ILE A 222 1.72 -21.29 5.63
N LEU A 223 1.22 -22.35 4.99
CA LEU A 223 1.90 -23.65 4.96
C LEU A 223 3.08 -23.68 3.98
N GLU A 224 2.91 -23.11 2.79
CA GLU A 224 3.77 -23.42 1.63
C GLU A 224 4.57 -22.24 1.08
N THR A 225 4.18 -20.98 1.37
CA THR A 225 4.83 -19.83 0.73
C THR A 225 6.30 -19.69 1.14
N LYS A 226 7.12 -19.24 0.19
CA LYS A 226 8.54 -18.91 0.40
C LYS A 226 8.79 -17.40 0.50
N SER A 227 7.78 -16.59 0.21
CA SER A 227 7.87 -15.14 0.29
C SER A 227 7.68 -14.70 1.74
N ASP A 228 8.70 -14.07 2.31
CA ASP A 228 8.67 -13.61 3.71
C ASP A 228 7.52 -12.61 3.95
N VAL A 229 7.30 -11.70 2.98
CA VAL A 229 6.23 -10.68 3.04
C VAL A 229 4.87 -11.35 2.99
N THR A 230 4.66 -12.26 2.03
CA THR A 230 3.38 -12.96 1.89
C THR A 230 3.07 -13.81 3.11
N LEU A 231 4.08 -14.45 3.71
CA LEU A 231 3.91 -15.22 4.94
C LEU A 231 3.52 -14.32 6.13
N ALA A 232 4.17 -13.17 6.28
CA ALA A 232 3.87 -12.21 7.34
C ALA A 232 2.44 -11.67 7.22
N VAL A 233 2.03 -11.25 6.02
CA VAL A 233 0.66 -10.76 5.75
C VAL A 233 -0.36 -11.87 5.97
N ALA A 234 -0.11 -13.09 5.48
CA ALA A 234 -1.03 -14.21 5.67
C ALA A 234 -1.23 -14.57 7.15
N CYS A 235 -0.16 -14.53 7.95
CA CYS A 235 -0.25 -14.73 9.40
C CYS A 235 -1.10 -13.63 10.05
N HIS A 236 -0.88 -12.37 9.67
CA HIS A 236 -1.65 -11.23 10.17
C HIS A 236 -3.14 -11.40 9.89
N ASP A 237 -3.49 -11.67 8.63
CA ASP A 237 -4.85 -11.79 8.12
C ASP A 237 -5.61 -12.92 8.80
N LEU A 238 -5.00 -14.10 8.97
CA LEU A 238 -5.62 -15.20 9.68
C LEU A 238 -6.03 -14.78 11.11
N GLY A 239 -5.15 -14.02 11.78
CA GLY A 239 -5.44 -13.49 13.10
C GLY A 239 -6.60 -12.50 13.11
N GLU A 240 -6.68 -11.63 12.11
CA GLU A 240 -7.80 -10.68 11.97
C GLU A 240 -9.12 -11.39 11.64
N VAL A 241 -9.11 -12.39 10.74
CA VAL A 241 -10.28 -13.25 10.46
C VAL A 241 -10.78 -13.88 11.75
N VAL A 242 -9.91 -14.53 12.52
CA VAL A 242 -10.31 -15.20 13.77
C VAL A 242 -10.86 -14.21 14.80
N ARG A 243 -10.31 -13.00 14.86
CA ARG A 243 -10.71 -11.93 15.77
C ARG A 243 -12.08 -11.34 15.44
N TYR A 244 -12.34 -11.06 14.15
CA TYR A 244 -13.53 -10.34 13.72
C TYR A 244 -14.68 -11.27 13.29
N HIS A 245 -14.39 -12.54 12.99
CA HIS A 245 -15.42 -13.51 12.66
C HIS A 245 -16.17 -13.97 13.93
N PRO A 246 -17.52 -13.98 13.94
CA PRO A 246 -18.30 -14.38 15.13
C PRO A 246 -17.94 -15.76 15.69
N THR A 247 -17.61 -16.70 14.80
CA THR A 247 -17.19 -18.07 15.13
C THR A 247 -15.78 -18.37 14.63
N GLY A 248 -14.89 -17.35 14.58
CA GLY A 248 -13.58 -17.45 13.94
C GLY A 248 -12.71 -18.62 14.39
N ARG A 249 -12.79 -19.02 15.67
CA ARG A 249 -12.08 -20.20 16.19
C ARG A 249 -12.56 -21.51 15.57
N ASN A 250 -13.85 -21.61 15.24
CA ASN A 250 -14.40 -22.80 14.61
C ASN A 250 -13.88 -22.96 13.17
N LEU A 251 -13.57 -21.85 12.49
CA LEU A 251 -12.97 -21.88 11.16
C LEU A 251 -11.63 -22.62 11.16
N LEU A 252 -10.83 -22.50 12.23
CA LEU A 252 -9.54 -23.20 12.37
C LEU A 252 -9.67 -24.74 12.44
N SER A 253 -10.87 -25.25 12.74
CA SER A 253 -11.15 -26.69 12.77
C SER A 253 -11.53 -27.25 11.39
N LEU A 254 -11.68 -26.40 10.38
CA LEU A 254 -12.00 -26.82 9.01
C LEU A 254 -10.84 -27.60 8.39
N ALA A 255 -11.17 -28.57 7.54
CA ALA A 255 -10.18 -29.42 6.87
C ALA A 255 -9.18 -28.61 6.02
N CYS A 256 -9.62 -27.50 5.41
CA CYS A 256 -8.74 -26.63 4.62
C CYS A 256 -7.69 -25.87 5.45
N LEU A 257 -7.85 -25.80 6.77
CA LEU A 257 -6.89 -25.18 7.70
C LEU A 257 -6.11 -26.21 8.54
N ALA A 258 -6.16 -27.49 8.17
CA ALA A 258 -5.40 -28.53 8.86
C ALA A 258 -3.90 -28.18 8.90
N GLY A 259 -3.30 -28.21 10.09
CA GLY A 259 -1.88 -27.90 10.29
C GLY A 259 -1.52 -26.40 10.31
N VAL A 260 -2.45 -25.50 9.95
CA VAL A 260 -2.18 -24.06 9.89
C VAL A 260 -1.90 -23.49 11.27
N LYS A 261 -2.67 -23.89 12.28
CA LYS A 261 -2.48 -23.43 13.66
C LYS A 261 -1.11 -23.83 14.21
N GLU A 262 -0.73 -25.08 14.01
CA GLU A 262 0.58 -25.60 14.39
C GLU A 262 1.68 -24.84 13.66
N ARG A 263 1.52 -24.60 12.36
CA ARG A 263 2.46 -23.83 11.55
C ARG A 263 2.64 -22.42 12.09
N VAL A 264 1.57 -21.67 12.35
CA VAL A 264 1.65 -20.31 12.92
C VAL A 264 2.40 -20.33 14.25
N MET A 265 2.15 -21.31 15.12
CA MET A 265 2.86 -21.42 16.40
C MET A 265 4.37 -21.67 16.20
N THR A 266 4.77 -22.46 15.20
CA THR A 266 6.21 -22.63 14.88
C THR A 266 6.85 -21.35 14.34
N LEU A 267 6.10 -20.52 13.62
CA LEU A 267 6.59 -19.29 13.01
C LEU A 267 6.86 -18.17 14.03
N MET A 268 6.37 -18.29 15.27
CA MET A 268 6.69 -17.36 16.36
C MET A 268 8.19 -17.27 16.68
N SER A 269 8.97 -18.30 16.32
CA SER A 269 10.42 -18.34 16.48
C SER A 269 11.17 -18.19 15.15
N HIS A 270 10.51 -17.68 14.10
CA HIS A 270 11.11 -17.49 12.79
C HIS A 270 12.26 -16.45 12.84
N PRO A 271 13.38 -16.64 12.11
CA PRO A 271 14.49 -15.69 12.09
C PRO A 271 14.10 -14.29 11.57
N HIS A 272 13.15 -14.22 10.64
CA HIS A 272 12.64 -12.94 10.12
C HIS A 272 11.73 -12.28 11.16
N ALA A 273 12.16 -11.11 11.65
CA ALA A 273 11.50 -10.41 12.77
C ALA A 273 10.01 -10.13 12.50
N GLU A 274 9.65 -9.73 11.28
CA GLU A 274 8.25 -9.44 10.93
C GLU A 274 7.37 -10.68 10.97
N ILE A 275 7.85 -11.82 10.46
CA ILE A 275 7.09 -13.08 10.49
C ILE A 275 6.88 -13.52 11.93
N SER A 276 7.94 -13.50 12.75
CA SER A 276 7.86 -13.89 14.16
C SER A 276 6.87 -13.03 14.94
N LYS A 277 6.86 -11.71 14.66
CA LYS A 277 5.94 -10.74 15.26
C LYS A 277 4.50 -11.03 14.84
N GLU A 278 4.21 -11.13 13.54
CA GLU A 278 2.84 -11.33 13.06
C GLU A 278 2.28 -12.72 13.43
N ALA A 279 3.12 -13.76 13.44
CA ALA A 279 2.75 -15.09 13.93
C ALA A 279 2.43 -15.09 15.43
N LEU A 280 3.19 -14.36 16.26
CA LEU A 280 2.91 -14.18 17.67
C LEU A 280 1.57 -13.47 17.89
N LEU A 281 1.34 -12.36 17.19
CA LEU A 281 0.07 -11.62 17.28
C LEU A 281 -1.12 -12.48 16.80
N CYS A 282 -0.95 -13.24 15.72
CA CYS A 282 -1.96 -14.19 15.25
C CYS A 282 -2.28 -15.24 16.31
N THR A 283 -1.24 -15.86 16.90
CA THR A 283 -1.42 -16.85 17.97
C THR A 283 -2.16 -16.28 19.17
N GLN A 284 -1.80 -15.06 19.61
CA GLN A 284 -2.53 -14.36 20.67
C GLN A 284 -4.02 -14.20 20.30
N LYS A 285 -4.32 -13.77 19.07
CA LYS A 285 -5.71 -13.62 18.60
C LYS A 285 -6.47 -14.95 18.59
N ILE A 286 -5.82 -16.04 18.19
CA ILE A 286 -6.41 -17.39 18.18
C ILE A 286 -6.72 -17.90 19.60
N MET A 287 -5.91 -17.53 20.60
CA MET A 287 -6.03 -18.06 21.95
C MET A 287 -7.12 -17.39 22.79
N VAL A 288 -7.47 -16.13 22.50
CA VAL A 288 -8.52 -15.40 23.23
C VAL A 288 -9.88 -16.08 23.07
N GLN A 289 -10.53 -16.39 24.20
CA GLN A 289 -11.81 -17.13 24.22
C GLN A 289 -13.04 -16.23 24.09
N ARG A 290 -12.93 -14.94 24.46
CA ARG A 290 -14.07 -14.01 24.45
C ARG A 290 -13.65 -12.62 23.98
N TRP A 291 -13.72 -12.37 22.68
CA TRP A 291 -13.34 -11.09 22.10
C TRP A 291 -14.32 -9.95 22.47
N GLU A 292 -15.56 -10.30 22.84
CA GLU A 292 -16.63 -9.40 23.26
C GLU A 292 -16.26 -8.55 24.49
N PHE A 293 -15.36 -9.02 25.35
CA PHE A 293 -14.95 -8.33 26.58
C PHE A 293 -13.67 -7.49 26.44
N ILE A 294 -13.07 -7.45 25.24
CA ILE A 294 -11.79 -6.74 24.99
C ILE A 294 -12.02 -5.43 24.19
N GLN A 295 -13.21 -5.21 23.64
CA GLN A 295 -13.54 -4.00 22.86
C GLN A 295 -14.22 -2.88 23.68
N SER A 296 -14.01 -2.82 25.00
CA SER A 296 -14.46 -1.73 25.88
C SER A 296 -13.43 -0.61 25.98
#